data_AF-A0A2E1E4F1-F1
#
_entry.id   AF-A0A2E1E4F1-F1
#
_cell.length_a   1.000
_cell.length_b   1.000
_cell.length_c   1.000
_cell.angle_alpha   90.00
_cell.angle_beta   90.00
_cell.angle_gamma   90.00
#
_symmetry.space_group_name_H-M   'P 1'
#
loop_
_entity.id
_entity.type
_entity.pdbx_description
1 polymer ?
#
loop_
_entity_poly.entity_id
_entity_poly.type
_entity_poly.pdbx_seq_one_letter_code
_entity_poly.pdbx_strand_id
1 'polypeptide(L)'
;MTKEDNYTKGLKKLLEMGREDTMLNQRQISEDMYQLSVGTLFGEIWNRPHLSLRDRQLITLAANIALARPHGTHSHYRSAHHIGITHEEICEIMIHVGMYGGWPCIAHATSQYLEVLEERGDPMAKSNPKRDEVKDE
;
A
#
# COMPACT_ATOMS: atom_id res chain seq x y z
N MET A 1 6.90 4.02 -28.16
CA MET A 1 7.67 3.81 -26.91
C MET A 1 8.19 2.38 -26.94
N THR A 2 9.47 2.15 -26.66
CA THR A 2 10.05 0.78 -26.66
C THR A 2 9.83 0.11 -25.30
N LYS A 3 9.89 -1.22 -25.26
CA LYS A 3 9.82 -1.98 -23.99
C LYS A 3 10.90 -1.54 -22.99
N GLU A 4 12.08 -1.22 -23.49
CA GLU A 4 13.22 -0.76 -22.68
C GLU A 4 12.95 0.60 -22.03
N ASP A 5 12.34 1.55 -22.75
CA ASP A 5 11.95 2.85 -22.19
C ASP A 5 10.89 2.71 -21.08
N ASN A 6 9.93 1.78 -21.24
CA ASN A 6 8.92 1.51 -20.21
C ASN A 6 9.54 0.87 -18.97
N TYR A 7 10.50 -0.04 -19.13
CA TYR A 7 11.23 -0.64 -18.02
C TYR A 7 11.97 0.43 -17.19
N THR A 8 12.71 1.34 -17.83
CA THR A 8 13.39 2.45 -17.14
C THR A 8 12.40 3.36 -16.40
N LYS A 9 11.28 3.71 -17.02
CA LYS A 9 10.21 4.49 -16.37
C LYS A 9 9.62 3.77 -15.16
N GLY A 10 9.48 2.45 -15.25
CA GLY A 10 9.02 1.61 -14.16
C GLY A 10 9.95 1.64 -12.96
N LEU A 11 11.25 1.46 -13.18
CA LEU A 11 12.25 1.54 -12.11
C LEU A 11 12.26 2.93 -11.45
N LYS A 12 12.19 4.01 -12.24
CA LYS A 12 12.10 5.37 -11.70
C LYS A 12 10.84 5.56 -10.86
N LYS A 13 9.71 5.01 -11.30
CA LYS A 13 8.44 5.07 -10.56
C LYS A 13 8.52 4.31 -9.24
N LEU A 14 9.17 3.15 -9.22
CA LEU A 14 9.40 2.39 -7.98
C LEU A 14 10.28 3.15 -6.99
N LEU A 15 11.32 3.84 -7.45
CA LEU A 15 12.12 4.75 -6.61
C LEU A 15 11.26 5.86 -6.01
N GLU A 16 10.45 6.54 -6.82
CA GLU A 16 9.55 7.61 -6.35
C GLU A 16 8.53 7.11 -5.31
N MET A 17 8.21 5.83 -5.34
CA MET A 17 7.30 5.17 -4.40
C MET A 17 8.00 4.65 -3.13
N GLY A 18 9.34 4.70 -3.04
CA GLY A 18 10.11 4.07 -1.96
C GLY A 18 9.98 2.53 -1.97
N ARG A 19 10.04 1.95 -3.17
CA ARG A 19 9.67 0.56 -3.45
C ARG A 19 10.69 -0.15 -4.35
N GLU A 20 11.98 0.19 -4.25
CA GLU A 20 13.00 -0.30 -5.19
C GLU A 20 13.11 -1.83 -5.19
N ASP A 21 12.89 -2.48 -4.04
CA ASP A 21 12.97 -3.94 -3.89
C ASP A 21 11.68 -4.70 -4.27
N THR A 22 10.72 -4.01 -4.89
CA THR A 22 9.44 -4.59 -5.26
C THR A 22 9.59 -5.67 -6.34
N MET A 23 8.97 -6.84 -6.12
CA MET A 23 8.91 -7.97 -7.05
C MET A 23 10.26 -8.62 -7.42
N LEU A 24 11.33 -8.44 -6.64
CA LEU A 24 12.60 -9.14 -6.89
C LEU A 24 12.46 -10.67 -6.86
N ASN A 25 11.52 -11.20 -6.07
CA ASN A 25 11.17 -12.61 -6.09
C ASN A 25 10.58 -13.06 -7.44
N GLN A 26 9.80 -12.21 -8.13
CA GLN A 26 9.32 -12.53 -9.48
C GLN A 26 10.50 -12.67 -10.44
N ARG A 27 11.49 -11.78 -10.33
CA ARG A 27 12.70 -11.82 -11.16
C ARG A 27 13.51 -13.10 -10.97
N GLN A 28 13.59 -13.59 -9.74
CA GLN A 28 14.28 -14.86 -9.43
C GLN A 28 13.62 -16.07 -10.11
N ILE A 29 12.30 -16.02 -10.33
CA ILE A 29 11.53 -17.10 -10.96
C ILE A 29 11.43 -16.92 -12.48
N SER A 30 11.21 -15.69 -12.94
CA SER A 30 11.02 -15.36 -14.35
C SER A 30 11.29 -13.87 -14.60
N GLU A 31 12.29 -13.58 -15.43
CA GLU A 31 12.56 -12.21 -15.87
C GLU A 31 11.33 -11.62 -16.58
N ASP A 32 10.59 -12.39 -17.38
CA ASP A 32 9.39 -11.91 -18.07
C ASP A 32 8.29 -11.47 -17.11
N MET A 33 8.08 -12.18 -15.99
CA MET A 33 7.13 -11.74 -14.95
C MET A 33 7.56 -10.42 -14.32
N TYR A 34 8.86 -10.27 -14.05
CA TYR A 34 9.41 -9.03 -13.53
C TYR A 34 9.26 -7.89 -14.53
N GLN A 35 9.48 -8.14 -15.83
CA GLN A 35 9.27 -7.17 -16.90
C GLN A 35 7.80 -6.74 -17.04
N LEU A 36 6.84 -7.64 -16.85
CA LEU A 36 5.41 -7.27 -16.82
C LEU A 36 5.10 -6.34 -15.64
N SER A 37 5.66 -6.61 -14.47
CA SER A 37 5.48 -5.74 -13.30
C SER A 37 6.18 -4.39 -13.47
N VAL A 38 7.47 -4.37 -13.80
CA VAL A 38 8.24 -3.13 -13.89
C VAL A 38 7.87 -2.34 -15.14
N GLY A 39 7.94 -2.97 -16.32
CA GLY A 39 7.69 -2.31 -17.60
C GLY A 39 6.22 -1.93 -17.79
N THR A 40 5.30 -2.90 -17.66
CA THR A 40 3.89 -2.63 -17.96
C THR A 40 3.17 -1.94 -16.78
N LEU A 41 3.18 -2.56 -15.59
CA LEU A 41 2.44 -1.99 -14.46
C LEU A 41 3.06 -0.64 -14.03
N PHE A 42 4.34 -0.60 -13.66
CA PHE A 42 4.93 0.66 -13.18
C PHE A 42 5.33 1.61 -14.31
N GLY A 43 5.87 1.11 -15.41
CA GLY A 43 6.33 1.92 -16.54
C GLY A 43 5.21 2.54 -17.37
N GLU A 44 4.08 1.85 -17.53
CA GLU A 44 2.93 2.36 -18.28
C GLU A 44 1.78 2.77 -17.37
N ILE A 45 1.18 1.83 -16.63
CA ILE A 45 -0.10 2.05 -15.94
C ILE A 45 0.02 3.13 -14.85
N TRP A 46 1.07 3.07 -14.01
CA TRP A 46 1.31 4.06 -12.95
C TRP A 46 1.81 5.42 -13.47
N ASN A 47 2.26 5.50 -14.72
CA ASN A 47 2.73 6.74 -15.34
C ASN A 47 1.68 7.42 -16.25
N ARG A 48 0.46 6.89 -16.35
CA ARG A 48 -0.62 7.54 -17.13
C ARG A 48 -0.96 8.93 -16.54
N PRO A 49 -1.22 9.96 -17.37
CA PRO A 49 -1.18 11.37 -16.94
C PRO A 49 -2.38 11.87 -16.15
N HIS A 50 -3.47 11.09 -16.06
CA HIS A 50 -4.76 11.59 -15.57
C HIS A 50 -4.94 11.54 -14.05
N LEU A 51 -4.04 10.85 -13.34
CA LEU A 51 -4.07 10.74 -11.89
C LEU A 51 -2.65 10.91 -11.36
N SER A 52 -2.52 11.68 -10.28
CA SER A 52 -1.25 11.85 -9.60
C SER A 52 -0.77 10.54 -8.96
N LEU A 53 0.52 10.47 -8.60
CA LEU A 53 1.03 9.32 -7.85
C LEU A 53 0.25 9.12 -6.54
N ARG A 54 -0.03 10.23 -5.86
CA ARG A 54 -0.81 10.26 -4.62
C ARG A 54 -2.20 9.65 -4.82
N ASP A 55 -2.95 10.10 -5.83
CA ASP A 55 -4.32 9.59 -6.08
C ASP A 55 -4.29 8.09 -6.39
N ARG A 56 -3.34 7.63 -7.20
CA ARG A 56 -3.16 6.20 -7.52
C ARG A 56 -2.85 5.36 -6.29
N GLN A 57 -2.03 5.88 -5.39
CA GLN A 57 -1.69 5.21 -4.16
C GLN A 57 -2.92 5.09 -3.24
N LEU A 58 -3.72 6.15 -3.10
CA LEU A 58 -4.97 6.13 -2.33
C LEU A 58 -5.97 5.12 -2.92
N ILE A 59 -6.16 5.12 -4.24
CA ILE A 59 -7.05 4.18 -4.93
C ILE A 59 -6.58 2.74 -4.76
N THR A 60 -5.27 2.49 -4.85
CA THR A 60 -4.72 1.14 -4.71
C THR A 60 -4.84 0.63 -3.27
N LEU A 61 -4.62 1.49 -2.28
CA LEU A 61 -4.89 1.16 -0.87
C LEU A 61 -6.36 0.83 -0.65
N ALA A 62 -7.27 1.69 -1.13
CA ALA A 62 -8.71 1.47 -0.99
C ALA A 62 -9.14 0.13 -1.61
N ALA A 63 -8.66 -0.17 -2.82
CA ALA A 63 -8.94 -1.43 -3.49
C ALA A 63 -8.38 -2.65 -2.73
N ASN A 64 -7.14 -2.56 -2.22
CA ASN A 64 -6.53 -3.66 -1.46
C ASN A 64 -7.27 -3.94 -0.15
N ILE A 65 -7.71 -2.88 0.53
CA ILE A 65 -8.52 -2.97 1.76
C ILE A 65 -9.87 -3.63 1.44
N ALA A 66 -10.58 -3.16 0.40
CA ALA A 66 -11.88 -3.68 0.00
C ALA A 66 -11.83 -5.16 -0.42
N LEU A 67 -10.69 -5.61 -0.98
CA LEU A 67 -10.46 -7.00 -1.37
C LEU A 67 -9.99 -7.89 -0.21
N ALA A 68 -9.81 -7.33 0.99
CA ALA A 68 -9.38 -8.04 2.21
C ALA A 68 -8.18 -8.98 1.97
N ARG A 69 -7.17 -8.52 1.20
CA ARG A 69 -6.05 -9.39 0.83
C ARG A 69 -5.15 -9.66 2.04
N PRO A 70 -4.86 -10.93 2.38
CA PRO A 70 -4.07 -11.28 3.56
C PRO A 70 -2.63 -10.77 3.50
N HIS A 71 -2.10 -10.62 2.28
CA HIS A 71 -0.71 -10.23 2.05
C HIS A 71 -0.61 -9.20 0.92
N GLY A 72 0.50 -8.45 0.91
CA GLY A 72 0.86 -7.52 -0.17
C GLY A 72 0.48 -6.07 0.09
N THR A 73 -0.51 -5.79 0.95
CA THR A 73 -0.95 -4.42 1.27
C THR A 73 0.11 -3.62 2.05
N HIS A 74 0.92 -4.27 2.90
CA HIS A 74 1.98 -3.62 3.69
C HIS A 74 2.92 -2.74 2.86
N SER A 75 3.32 -3.22 1.68
CA SER A 75 4.18 -2.46 0.77
C SER A 75 3.54 -1.13 0.32
N HIS A 76 2.21 -1.08 0.22
CA HIS A 76 1.48 0.14 -0.09
C HIS A 76 1.30 1.06 1.11
N TYR A 77 1.19 0.56 2.35
CA TYR A 77 1.24 1.44 3.53
C TYR A 77 2.60 2.10 3.70
N ARG A 78 3.71 1.35 3.51
CA ARG A 78 5.07 1.89 3.52
C ARG A 78 5.25 2.97 2.46
N SER A 79 4.80 2.67 1.23
CA SER A 79 4.87 3.61 0.11
C SER A 79 4.00 4.85 0.34
N ALA A 80 2.81 4.70 0.92
CA ALA A 80 1.93 5.82 1.24
C ALA A 80 2.63 6.82 2.18
N HIS A 81 3.24 6.33 3.26
CA HIS A 81 4.04 7.19 4.14
C HIS A 81 5.26 7.79 3.43
N HIS A 82 5.96 7.03 2.59
CA HIS A 82 7.12 7.53 1.84
C HIS A 82 6.75 8.73 0.95
N ILE A 83 5.59 8.69 0.30
CA ILE A 83 5.12 9.77 -0.58
C ILE A 83 4.31 10.86 0.16
N GLY A 84 4.26 10.82 1.49
CA GLY A 84 3.62 11.86 2.31
C GLY A 84 2.10 11.73 2.49
N ILE A 85 1.52 10.54 2.31
CA ILE A 85 0.16 10.27 2.79
C ILE A 85 0.23 10.08 4.30
N THR A 86 -0.63 10.81 5.01
CA THR A 86 -0.64 10.88 6.48
C THR A 86 -1.31 9.67 7.12
N HIS A 87 -1.09 9.50 8.42
CA HIS A 87 -1.77 8.48 9.21
C HIS A 87 -3.29 8.67 9.16
N GLU A 88 -3.74 9.92 9.34
CA GLU A 88 -5.14 10.32 9.34
C GLU A 88 -5.81 9.99 8.00
N GLU A 89 -5.12 10.25 6.88
CA GLU A 89 -5.64 9.91 5.55
C GLU A 89 -5.77 8.41 5.32
N ILE A 90 -4.83 7.61 5.83
CA ILE A 90 -4.92 6.14 5.76
C ILE A 90 -6.11 5.65 6.59
N CYS A 91 -6.28 6.17 7.81
CA CYS A 91 -7.41 5.85 8.67
C CYS A 91 -8.75 6.22 8.01
N GLU A 92 -8.86 7.38 7.35
CA GLU A 92 -10.06 7.79 6.62
C GLU A 92 -10.39 6.85 5.46
N ILE A 93 -9.38 6.35 4.72
CA ILE A 93 -9.61 5.34 3.68
C ILE A 93 -10.18 4.05 4.29
N MET A 94 -9.62 3.60 5.42
CA MET A 94 -10.07 2.37 6.08
C MET A 94 -11.52 2.50 6.57
N ILE A 95 -11.86 3.64 7.19
CA ILE A 95 -13.22 3.97 7.62
C ILE A 95 -14.17 3.97 6.43
N HIS A 96 -13.82 4.72 5.38
CA HIS A 96 -14.68 4.89 4.22
C HIS A 96 -14.91 3.57 3.47
N VAL A 97 -13.85 2.82 3.17
CA VAL A 97 -13.94 1.51 2.53
C VAL A 97 -14.70 0.53 3.40
N GLY A 98 -14.52 0.59 4.71
CA GLY A 98 -15.24 -0.21 5.69
C GLY A 98 -16.76 -0.11 5.60
N MET A 99 -17.29 1.06 5.23
CA MET A 99 -18.72 1.25 5.02
C MET A 99 -19.29 0.42 3.85
N TYR A 100 -18.45 0.08 2.87
CA TYR A 100 -18.84 -0.68 1.68
C TYR A 100 -18.38 -2.14 1.72
N GLY A 101 -17.18 -2.40 2.26
CA GLY A 101 -16.60 -3.74 2.38
C GLY A 101 -16.94 -4.47 3.69
N GLY A 102 -17.56 -3.78 4.64
CA GLY A 102 -17.91 -4.31 5.95
C GLY A 102 -16.74 -4.39 6.93
N TRP A 103 -17.08 -4.71 8.19
CA TRP A 103 -16.15 -4.75 9.32
C TRP A 103 -14.94 -5.69 9.13
N PRO A 104 -15.06 -6.87 8.47
CA PRO A 104 -13.90 -7.73 8.23
C PRO A 104 -12.79 -7.04 7.41
N CYS A 105 -13.14 -6.20 6.44
CA CYS A 105 -12.16 -5.44 5.66
C CYS A 105 -11.39 -4.45 6.55
N ILE A 106 -12.10 -3.74 7.44
CA ILE A 106 -11.49 -2.82 8.41
C ILE A 106 -10.57 -3.59 9.35
N ALA A 107 -11.07 -4.64 9.99
CA ALA A 107 -10.30 -5.42 10.96
C ALA A 107 -9.00 -5.96 10.36
N HIS A 108 -9.08 -6.48 9.13
CA HIS A 108 -7.91 -6.97 8.42
C HIS A 108 -6.92 -5.86 8.08
N ALA A 109 -7.42 -4.74 7.55
CA ALA A 109 -6.59 -3.59 7.23
C ALA A 109 -5.91 -3.00 8.47
N THR A 110 -6.61 -2.93 9.60
CA THR A 110 -6.09 -2.42 10.88
C THR A 110 -4.91 -3.25 11.36
N SER A 111 -5.03 -4.59 11.34
CA SER A 111 -3.91 -5.47 11.72
C SER A 111 -2.69 -5.25 10.83
N GLN A 112 -2.88 -5.21 9.51
CA GLN A 112 -1.77 -4.98 8.57
C GLN A 112 -1.13 -3.61 8.75
N TYR A 113 -1.93 -2.56 9.01
CA TYR A 113 -1.41 -1.21 9.16
C TYR A 113 -0.67 -1.04 10.49
N LEU A 114 -1.16 -1.66 11.56
CA LEU A 114 -0.48 -1.69 12.86
C LEU A 114 0.91 -2.31 12.75
N GLU A 115 1.04 -3.45 12.06
CA GLU A 115 2.34 -4.08 11.79
C GLU A 115 3.30 -3.10 11.08
N VAL A 116 2.81 -2.31 10.11
CA VAL A 116 3.65 -1.29 9.44
C VAL A 116 4.04 -0.15 10.39
N LEU A 117 3.16 0.29 11.28
CA LEU A 117 3.47 1.32 12.27
C LEU A 117 4.50 0.82 13.30
N GLU A 118 4.39 -0.44 13.73
CA GLU A 118 5.35 -1.11 14.63
C GLU A 118 6.74 -1.19 14.00
N GLU A 119 6.82 -1.67 12.75
CA GLU A 119 8.09 -1.72 11.99
C GLU A 119 8.76 -0.34 11.86
N ARG A 120 7.96 0.73 11.80
CA ARG A 120 8.43 2.12 11.71
C ARG A 120 8.81 2.72 13.07
N GLY A 121 8.53 2.03 14.17
CA GLY A 121 8.69 2.57 15.52
C GLY A 121 7.75 3.75 15.81
N ASP A 122 6.63 3.84 15.09
CA ASP A 122 5.70 4.95 15.20
C ASP A 122 5.03 4.96 16.59
N PRO A 123 4.94 6.12 17.28
CA PRO A 123 4.26 6.23 18.56
C PRO A 123 2.81 5.71 18.55
N MET A 124 2.12 5.82 17.40
CA MET A 124 0.74 5.34 17.23
C MET A 124 0.62 3.82 17.36
N ALA A 125 1.70 3.06 17.14
CA ALA A 125 1.71 1.61 17.33
C ALA A 125 1.56 1.20 18.80
N LYS A 126 1.89 2.08 19.75
CA LYS A 126 1.98 1.76 21.19
C LYS A 126 0.70 2.09 21.96
N SER A 127 -0.29 2.74 21.34
CA SER A 127 -1.58 2.97 21.98
C SER A 127 -2.41 1.69 21.91
N ASN A 128 -2.06 0.70 22.72
CA ASN A 128 -3.02 -0.30 23.14
C ASN A 128 -3.74 0.31 24.35
N PRO A 129 -4.95 0.88 24.23
CA PRO A 129 -5.78 0.99 25.40
C PRO A 129 -6.02 -0.46 25.82
N LYS A 130 -5.30 -0.90 26.86
CA LYS A 130 -5.78 -2.03 27.64
C LYS A 130 -7.28 -1.80 27.83
N ARG A 131 -8.09 -2.85 27.70
CA ARG A 131 -9.48 -2.85 28.17
C ARG A 131 -9.47 -2.59 29.68
N ASP A 132 -9.06 -1.42 30.12
CA ASP A 132 -9.13 -1.03 31.51
C ASP A 132 -10.57 -0.58 31.73
N GLU A 133 -11.28 -1.36 32.54
CA GLU A 133 -12.47 -0.91 33.29
C GLU A 133 -13.76 -0.67 32.49
N VAL A 134 -14.35 -1.72 31.91
CA VAL A 134 -15.82 -1.80 31.97
C VAL A 134 -16.13 -2.17 33.42
N LYS A 135 -16.29 -1.16 34.28
CA LYS A 135 -17.00 -1.36 35.54
C LYS A 135 -18.46 -1.54 35.16
N ASP A 136 -18.96 -2.74 35.36
CA ASP A 136 -20.39 -2.99 35.35
C ASP A 136 -21.03 -2.06 36.40
N GLU A 137 -21.78 -1.05 35.96
CA GLU A 137 -22.79 -0.35 36.76
C GLU A 137 -24.17 -0.95 36.50
#